data_AF-A0A968GZ27-F1
#
_entry.id   AF-A0A968GZ27-F1
#
_cell.length_a   1.000
_cell.length_b   1.000
_cell.length_c   1.000
_cell.angle_alpha   90.00
_cell.angle_beta   90.00
_cell.angle_gamma   90.00
#
_symmetry.space_group_name_H-M   'P 1'
#
loop_
_entity.id
_entity.type
_entity.pdbx_description
1 polymer ?
#
loop_
_entity_poly.entity_id
_entity_poly.type
_entity_poly.pdbx_seq_one_letter_code
_entity_poly.pdbx_strand_id
1 'polypeptide(L)'
;MRATAPDRAGLAEIRGPLARALLIGLVGAAILVVVGGVLASTAGLLFVAGATGGGIGLALAGAAVPTPTGASERPPLERSAATRLAMVLACLAVLVGAFGTWLVAIAEGGALGPIDYLWQTFGPLVPAELLVAALGAAWGARAGPVVGR
;
A
#
# COMPACT_ATOMS: atom_id res chain seq x y z
N MET A 1 -24.32 -24.18 2.79
CA MET A 1 -23.01 -23.56 3.08
C MET A 1 -23.22 -22.42 4.06
N ARG A 2 -22.88 -22.58 5.34
CA ARG A 2 -22.92 -21.49 6.32
C ARG A 2 -21.65 -20.66 6.16
N ALA A 3 -21.77 -19.39 5.82
CA ALA A 3 -20.68 -18.43 5.98
C ALA A 3 -20.35 -18.36 7.47
N THR A 4 -19.27 -19.01 7.89
CA THR A 4 -18.72 -18.86 9.24
C THR A 4 -18.29 -17.40 9.39
N ALA A 5 -18.86 -16.72 10.38
CA ALA A 5 -18.44 -15.37 10.73
C ALA A 5 -16.92 -15.32 10.89
N PRO A 6 -16.23 -14.26 10.40
CA PRO A 6 -14.78 -14.16 10.53
C PRO A 6 -14.40 -14.28 12.01
N ASP A 7 -13.50 -15.21 12.28
CA ASP A 7 -13.05 -15.50 13.64
C ASP A 7 -12.51 -14.22 14.28
N ARG A 8 -13.15 -13.77 15.37
CA ARG A 8 -12.82 -12.50 16.02
C ARG A 8 -11.39 -12.52 16.55
N ALA A 9 -10.86 -13.70 16.87
CA ALA A 9 -9.47 -13.89 17.26
C ALA A 9 -8.50 -13.55 16.12
N GLY A 10 -8.74 -14.07 14.92
CA GLY A 10 -7.91 -13.77 13.73
C GLY A 10 -7.92 -12.29 13.33
N LEU A 11 -9.06 -11.61 13.48
CA LEU A 11 -9.15 -10.16 13.23
C LEU A 11 -8.32 -9.34 14.23
N ALA A 12 -8.25 -9.76 15.49
CA ALA A 12 -7.45 -9.08 16.52
C ALA A 12 -5.94 -9.18 16.22
N GLU A 13 -5.48 -10.32 15.71
CA GLU A 13 -4.07 -10.56 15.36
C GLU A 13 -3.62 -9.77 14.11
N ILE A 14 -4.52 -9.54 13.15
CA ILE A 14 -4.22 -8.78 11.93
C ILE A 14 -4.21 -7.26 12.16
N ARG A 15 -4.91 -6.77 13.20
CA ARG A 15 -5.10 -5.33 13.46
C ARG A 15 -3.78 -4.55 13.57
N GLY A 16 -2.79 -5.08 14.28
CA GLY A 16 -1.50 -4.40 14.47
C GLY A 16 -0.74 -4.20 13.15
N PRO A 17 -0.44 -5.29 12.40
CA PRO A 17 0.16 -5.22 11.07
C PRO A 17 -0.62 -4.34 10.09
N LEU A 18 -1.95 -4.46 10.08
CA LEU A 18 -2.82 -3.68 9.20
C LEU A 18 -2.77 -2.18 9.55
N ALA A 19 -2.84 -1.81 10.83
CA ALA A 19 -2.77 -0.41 11.25
C ALA A 19 -1.44 0.23 10.85
N ARG A 20 -0.32 -0.50 11.00
CA ARG A 20 1.00 -0.03 10.54
C ARG A 20 1.05 0.13 9.03
N ALA A 21 0.52 -0.84 8.27
CA ALA A 21 0.45 -0.76 6.81
C ALA A 21 -0.39 0.44 6.35
N LEU A 22 -1.53 0.69 6.99
CA LEU A 22 -2.37 1.87 6.70
C LEU A 22 -1.65 3.18 7.02
N LEU A 23 -0.93 3.26 8.15
CA LEU A 23 -0.14 4.43 8.49
C LEU A 23 0.94 4.70 7.44
N ILE A 24 1.68 3.67 7.03
CA ILE A 24 2.71 3.77 5.98
C ILE A 24 2.08 4.22 4.66
N GLY A 25 0.94 3.63 4.28
CA GLY A 25 0.21 4.02 3.08
C GLY A 25 -0.25 5.49 3.11
N LEU A 26 -0.74 5.97 4.26
CA LEU A 26 -1.15 7.37 4.42
C LEU A 26 0.04 8.33 4.30
N VAL A 27 1.15 8.02 4.95
CA VAL A 27 2.38 8.82 4.86
C VAL A 27 2.94 8.80 3.43
N GLY A 28 2.99 7.64 2.79
CA GLY A 28 3.44 7.49 1.41
C GLY A 28 2.57 8.28 0.43
N ALA A 29 1.24 8.22 0.58
CA ALA A 29 0.31 9.02 -0.23
C ALA A 29 0.55 10.53 -0.04
N ALA A 30 0.74 11.00 1.20
CA ALA A 30 1.06 12.41 1.44
C ALA A 30 2.39 12.84 0.80
N ILE A 31 3.43 11.99 0.85
CA ILE A 31 4.71 12.26 0.17
C ILE A 31 4.51 12.29 -1.34
N LEU A 32 3.73 11.38 -1.93
CA LEU A 32 3.44 11.40 -3.37
C LEU A 32 2.75 12.70 -3.80
N VAL A 33 1.82 13.23 -2.98
CA VAL A 33 1.20 14.54 -3.26
C VAL A 33 2.24 15.64 -3.32
N VAL A 34 3.16 15.69 -2.34
CA VAL A 34 4.22 16.71 -2.32
C VAL A 34 5.20 16.53 -3.48
N VAL A 35 5.63 15.31 -3.77
CA VAL A 35 6.61 15.04 -4.83
C VAL A 35 6.02 15.28 -6.21
N GLY A 36 4.77 14.89 -6.45
CA GLY A 36 4.08 15.07 -7.72
C GLY A 36 3.59 16.49 -7.94
N GLY A 37 3.02 17.12 -6.90
CA GLY A 37 2.46 18.46 -6.99
C GLY A 37 3.50 19.58 -6.90
N VAL A 38 4.48 19.45 -5.99
CA VAL A 38 5.43 20.54 -5.69
C VAL A 38 6.77 20.35 -6.37
N LEU A 39 7.35 19.14 -6.30
CA LEU A 39 8.68 18.87 -6.85
C LEU A 39 8.67 18.49 -8.34
N ALA A 40 7.50 18.08 -8.87
CA ALA A 40 7.33 17.58 -10.24
C ALA A 40 8.38 16.53 -10.66
N SER A 41 8.82 15.68 -9.72
CA SER A 41 9.92 14.73 -9.94
C SER A 41 9.42 13.33 -10.24
N THR A 42 9.56 12.89 -11.50
CA THR A 42 9.13 11.56 -11.96
C THR A 42 9.91 10.43 -11.30
N ALA A 43 11.23 10.59 -11.15
CA ALA A 43 12.06 9.61 -10.45
C ALA A 43 11.70 9.53 -8.95
N GLY A 44 11.40 10.68 -8.33
CA GLY A 44 10.94 10.74 -6.95
C GLY A 44 9.62 9.99 -6.74
N LEU A 45 8.66 10.19 -7.65
CA LEU A 45 7.37 9.50 -7.63
C LEU A 45 7.51 7.97 -7.67
N LEU A 46 8.28 7.46 -8.63
CA LEU A 46 8.53 6.01 -8.74
C LEU A 46 9.25 5.45 -7.51
N PHE A 47 10.24 6.17 -6.98
CA PHE A 47 10.96 5.77 -5.78
C PHE A 47 10.02 5.70 -4.55
N VAL A 48 9.22 6.74 -4.34
CA VAL A 48 8.27 6.81 -3.21
C VAL A 48 7.19 5.75 -3.34
N ALA A 49 6.67 5.49 -4.55
CA ALA A 49 5.71 4.43 -4.82
C ALA A 49 6.28 3.05 -4.44
N GLY A 50 7.50 2.75 -4.89
CA GLY A 50 8.20 1.51 -4.57
C GLY A 50 8.51 1.36 -3.08
N ALA A 51 8.99 2.42 -2.43
CA ALA A 51 9.31 2.44 -1.01
C ALA A 51 8.05 2.28 -0.13
N THR A 52 6.97 2.97 -0.49
CA THR A 52 5.66 2.85 0.18
C THR A 52 5.12 1.42 0.04
N GLY A 53 5.13 0.88 -1.18
CA GLY A 53 4.77 -0.52 -1.43
C GLY A 53 5.59 -1.48 -0.57
N GLY A 54 6.93 -1.37 -0.62
CA GLY A 54 7.85 -2.16 0.18
C GLY A 54 7.57 -2.08 1.68
N GLY A 55 7.34 -0.88 2.22
CA GLY A 55 7.00 -0.66 3.62
C GLY A 55 5.67 -1.32 4.02
N ILE A 56 4.63 -1.18 3.19
CA ILE A 56 3.34 -1.86 3.38
C ILE A 56 3.52 -3.38 3.39
N GLY A 57 4.28 -3.91 2.42
CA GLY A 57 4.59 -5.33 2.32
C GLY A 57 5.29 -5.86 3.57
N LEU A 58 6.34 -5.18 4.03
CA LEU A 58 7.09 -5.55 5.23
C LEU A 58 6.22 -5.49 6.49
N ALA A 59 5.37 -4.46 6.62
CA ALA A 59 4.45 -4.33 7.75
C ALA A 59 3.45 -5.50 7.79
N LEU A 60 2.92 -5.92 6.64
CA LEU A 60 1.99 -7.05 6.55
C LEU A 60 2.67 -8.42 6.62
N ALA A 61 3.97 -8.51 6.32
CA ALA A 61 4.69 -9.77 6.43
C ALA A 61 4.69 -10.34 7.85
N GLY A 62 4.62 -9.47 8.88
CA GLY A 62 4.48 -9.88 10.28
C GLY A 62 3.18 -10.64 10.57
N ALA A 63 2.12 -10.43 9.79
CA ALA A 63 0.87 -11.18 9.94
C ALA A 63 0.93 -12.61 9.35
N ALA A 64 2.01 -12.94 8.62
CA ALA A 64 2.25 -14.27 8.08
C ALA A 64 3.20 -15.11 8.97
N VAL A 65 3.62 -14.57 10.12
CA VAL A 65 4.51 -15.25 11.07
C VAL A 65 3.69 -15.78 12.25
N PRO A 66 3.86 -17.05 12.65
CA PRO A 66 3.26 -17.57 13.88
C PRO A 66 3.82 -16.81 15.08
N THR A 67 2.94 -16.23 15.91
CA THR A 67 3.36 -15.52 17.11
C THR A 67 3.40 -16.51 18.29
N PRO A 68 4.51 -16.64 19.03
CA PRO A 68 4.61 -17.56 20.17
C PRO A 68 3.61 -17.27 21.30
N THR A 69 3.08 -16.05 21.34
CA THR A 69 2.15 -15.54 22.34
C THR A 69 0.68 -15.65 21.93
N GLY A 70 0.38 -16.11 20.71
CA GLY A 70 -0.98 -16.30 20.21
C GLY A 70 -1.56 -17.66 20.62
N ALA A 71 -2.88 -17.72 20.81
CA ALA A 71 -3.59 -18.96 21.16
C ALA A 71 -3.60 -20.01 20.02
N SER A 72 -3.01 -19.69 18.87
CA SER A 72 -2.97 -20.55 17.69
C SER A 72 -1.55 -20.68 17.12
N GLU A 73 -1.13 -21.92 16.91
CA GLU A 73 0.13 -22.30 16.25
C GLU A 73 0.15 -21.94 14.75
N ARG A 74 -0.99 -21.53 14.20
CA ARG A 74 -1.15 -21.18 12.77
C ARG A 74 -0.98 -19.67 12.54
N PRO A 75 -0.38 -19.28 11.40
CA PRO A 75 -0.32 -17.87 11.01
C PRO A 75 -1.74 -17.28 10.83
N PRO A 76 -1.96 -16.02 11.24
CA PRO A 76 -3.25 -15.35 11.06
C PRO A 76 -3.60 -15.12 9.59
N LEU A 77 -2.59 -14.92 8.73
CA LEU A 77 -2.76 -14.81 7.29
C LEU A 77 -1.84 -15.76 6.54
N GLU A 78 -2.38 -16.41 5.51
CA GLU A 78 -1.55 -17.08 4.51
C GLU A 78 -0.68 -16.05 3.78
N ARG A 79 0.58 -16.39 3.50
CA ARG A 79 1.53 -15.47 2.83
C ARG A 79 1.01 -14.98 1.47
N SER A 80 0.26 -15.80 0.73
CA SER A 80 -0.38 -15.40 -0.53
C SER A 80 -1.49 -14.35 -0.33
N ALA A 81 -2.27 -14.46 0.75
CA ALA A 81 -3.30 -13.50 1.12
C ALA A 81 -2.68 -12.19 1.61
N ALA A 82 -1.66 -12.26 2.47
CA ALA A 82 -0.91 -11.09 2.93
C ALA A 82 -0.26 -10.32 1.76
N THR A 83 0.31 -11.04 0.79
CA THR A 83 0.89 -10.46 -0.43
C THR A 83 -0.17 -9.72 -1.25
N ARG A 84 -1.33 -10.36 -1.52
CA ARG A 84 -2.43 -9.73 -2.27
C ARG A 84 -2.97 -8.50 -1.55
N LEU A 85 -3.16 -8.58 -0.23
CA LEU A 85 -3.60 -7.45 0.57
C LEU A 85 -2.60 -6.29 0.52
N ALA A 86 -1.30 -6.58 0.63
CA ALA A 86 -0.25 -5.58 0.53
C ALA A 86 -0.25 -4.86 -0.83
N MET A 87 -0.39 -5.62 -1.92
CA MET A 87 -0.48 -5.05 -3.28
C MET A 87 -1.69 -4.14 -3.43
N VAL A 88 -2.87 -4.58 -2.94
CA VAL A 88 -4.09 -3.76 -2.99
C VAL A 88 -3.93 -2.47 -2.21
N LEU A 89 -3.40 -2.53 -0.97
CA LEU A 89 -3.17 -1.34 -0.16
C LEU A 89 -2.14 -0.39 -0.77
N ALA A 90 -1.08 -0.93 -1.37
CA ALA A 90 -0.07 -0.12 -2.05
C ALA A 90 -0.64 0.60 -3.27
N CYS A 91 -1.43 -0.09 -4.10
CA CYS A 91 -2.12 0.55 -5.22
C CYS A 91 -3.11 1.63 -4.74
N LEU A 92 -3.87 1.37 -3.68
CA LEU A 92 -4.77 2.37 -3.09
C LEU A 92 -4.01 3.60 -2.59
N ALA A 93 -2.85 3.43 -1.95
CA ALA A 93 -2.03 4.56 -1.51
C ALA A 93 -1.56 5.44 -2.69
N VAL A 94 -1.13 4.83 -3.80
CA VAL A 94 -0.77 5.56 -5.03
C VAL A 94 -1.98 6.30 -5.60
N LEU A 95 -3.15 5.64 -5.69
CA LEU A 95 -4.37 6.29 -6.18
C LEU A 95 -4.81 7.47 -5.31
N VAL A 96 -4.69 7.34 -3.98
CA VAL A 96 -4.96 8.45 -3.05
C VAL A 96 -3.96 9.59 -3.25
N GLY A 97 -2.67 9.28 -3.47
CA GLY A 97 -1.65 10.28 -3.80
C GLY A 97 -1.94 11.03 -5.10
N ALA A 98 -2.26 10.30 -6.18
CA ALA A 98 -2.64 10.87 -7.47
C ALA A 98 -3.92 11.70 -7.39
N PHE A 99 -4.92 11.25 -6.62
CA PHE A 99 -6.12 12.06 -6.39
C PHE A 99 -5.82 13.31 -5.56
N GLY A 100 -4.90 13.21 -4.60
CA GLY A 100 -4.44 14.35 -3.81
C GLY A 100 -3.73 15.42 -4.65
N THR A 101 -2.91 15.04 -5.63
CA THR A 101 -2.30 16.02 -6.55
C THR A 101 -3.34 16.75 -7.39
N TRP A 102 -4.37 16.02 -7.86
CA TRP A 102 -5.50 16.65 -8.55
C TRP A 102 -6.27 17.62 -7.65
N LEU A 103 -6.53 17.28 -6.38
CA LEU A 103 -7.19 18.18 -5.43
C LEU A 103 -6.38 19.47 -5.21
N VAL A 104 -5.05 19.39 -5.16
CA VAL A 104 -4.17 20.57 -5.08
C VAL A 104 -4.31 21.41 -6.35
N ALA A 105 -4.29 20.78 -7.53
CA ALA A 105 -4.46 21.50 -8.79
C ALA A 105 -5.83 22.21 -8.91
N ILE A 106 -6.91 21.60 -8.40
CA ILE A 106 -8.21 22.28 -8.31
C ILE A 106 -8.15 23.48 -7.36
N ALA A 107 -7.49 23.34 -6.20
CA ALA A 107 -7.35 24.43 -5.25
C ALA A 107 -6.56 25.63 -5.83
N GLU A 108 -5.68 25.39 -6.80
CA GLU A 108 -4.93 26.41 -7.55
C GLU A 108 -5.71 27.01 -8.74
N GLY A 109 -6.97 26.62 -8.95
CA GLY A 109 -7.82 27.13 -10.03
C GLY A 109 -7.88 26.25 -11.28
N GLY A 110 -7.40 25.00 -11.21
CA GLY A 110 -7.52 24.03 -12.28
C GLY A 110 -8.98 23.67 -12.59
N ALA A 111 -9.30 23.53 -13.88
CA ALA A 111 -10.65 23.22 -14.37
C ALA A 111 -10.81 21.79 -14.91
N LEU A 112 -9.72 21.02 -14.96
CA LEU A 112 -9.73 19.67 -15.52
C LEU A 112 -10.37 18.66 -14.56
N GLY A 113 -11.12 17.72 -15.14
CA GLY A 113 -11.56 16.52 -14.43
C GLY A 113 -10.37 15.67 -13.98
N PRO A 114 -10.55 14.77 -12.99
CA PRO A 114 -9.45 14.02 -12.39
C PRO A 114 -8.73 13.12 -13.40
N ILE A 115 -9.47 12.44 -14.26
CA ILE A 115 -8.87 11.52 -15.26
C ILE A 115 -8.12 12.30 -16.33
N ASP A 116 -8.71 13.38 -16.86
CA ASP A 116 -8.07 14.21 -17.89
C ASP A 116 -6.80 14.86 -17.34
N TYR A 117 -6.85 15.39 -16.12
CA TYR A 117 -5.69 15.94 -15.43
C TYR A 117 -4.58 14.90 -15.27
N LEU A 118 -4.89 13.73 -14.71
CA LEU A 118 -3.87 12.70 -14.48
C LEU A 118 -3.25 12.21 -15.79
N TRP A 119 -4.06 12.05 -16.84
CA TRP A 119 -3.56 11.63 -18.15
C TRP A 119 -2.71 12.71 -18.83
N GLN A 120 -3.09 13.98 -18.72
CA GLN A 120 -2.37 15.08 -19.33
C GLN A 120 -1.07 15.43 -18.58
N THR A 121 -1.09 15.39 -17.24
CA THR A 121 0.05 15.78 -16.40
C THR A 121 1.04 14.64 -16.19
N PHE A 122 0.55 13.43 -15.92
CA PHE A 122 1.40 12.28 -15.56
C PHE A 122 1.40 11.19 -16.65
N GLY A 123 0.36 11.13 -17.49
CA GLY A 123 0.26 10.17 -18.60
C GLY A 123 0.47 8.72 -18.14
N PRO A 124 1.39 7.95 -18.76
CA PRO A 124 1.64 6.56 -18.41
C PRO A 124 2.36 6.37 -17.05
N LEU A 125 2.75 7.46 -16.38
CA LEU A 125 3.49 7.38 -15.12
C LEU A 125 2.62 6.80 -14.00
N VAL A 126 1.33 7.14 -13.93
CA VAL A 126 0.44 6.61 -12.87
C VAL A 126 0.33 5.07 -12.95
N PRO A 127 0.08 4.45 -14.12
CA PRO A 127 0.19 3.00 -14.27
C PRO A 127 1.55 2.43 -13.86
N ALA A 128 2.66 3.12 -14.17
CA ALA A 128 3.99 2.69 -13.78
C ALA A 128 4.20 2.74 -12.26
N GLU A 129 3.72 3.78 -11.57
CA GLU A 129 3.74 3.88 -10.12
C GLU A 129 2.95 2.74 -9.46
N LEU A 130 1.75 2.42 -9.99
CA LEU A 130 0.95 1.30 -9.51
C LEU A 130 1.69 -0.03 -9.63
N LEU A 131 2.36 -0.27 -10.76
CA LEU A 131 3.20 -1.45 -10.97
C LEU A 131 4.37 -1.49 -9.98
N VAL A 132 5.11 -0.40 -9.83
CA VAL A 132 6.28 -0.33 -8.94
C VAL A 132 5.86 -0.49 -7.48
N ALA A 133 4.77 0.13 -7.04
CA ALA A 133 4.21 -0.04 -5.70
C ALA A 133 3.76 -1.48 -5.45
N ALA A 134 3.08 -2.11 -6.41
CA ALA A 134 2.65 -3.50 -6.29
C ALA A 134 3.84 -4.46 -6.22
N LEU A 135 4.88 -4.26 -7.03
CA LEU A 135 6.11 -5.04 -7.00
C LEU A 135 6.87 -4.85 -5.68
N GLY A 136 6.99 -3.61 -5.19
CA GLY A 136 7.57 -3.30 -3.88
C GLY A 136 6.82 -4.00 -2.76
N ALA A 137 5.48 -3.94 -2.77
CA ALA A 137 4.64 -4.62 -1.78
C ALA A 137 4.76 -6.14 -1.83
N ALA A 138 4.80 -6.72 -3.03
CA ALA A 138 5.00 -8.15 -3.20
C ALA A 138 6.39 -8.59 -2.70
N TRP A 139 7.43 -7.80 -2.97
CA TRP A 139 8.77 -8.03 -2.44
C TRP A 139 8.77 -7.95 -0.90
N GLY A 140 8.23 -6.88 -0.32
CA GLY A 140 8.22 -6.68 1.14
C GLY A 140 7.46 -7.78 1.88
N ALA A 141 6.30 -8.20 1.35
CA ALA A 141 5.50 -9.29 1.93
C ALA A 141 6.22 -10.65 1.89
N ARG A 142 7.08 -10.87 0.89
CA ARG A 142 7.86 -12.11 0.72
C ARG A 142 9.19 -12.08 1.49
N ALA A 143 9.81 -10.91 1.64
CA ALA A 143 11.09 -10.72 2.30
C ALA A 143 11.00 -10.72 3.83
N GLY A 144 9.80 -10.63 4.41
CA GLY A 144 9.63 -10.71 5.86
C GLY A 144 10.04 -12.06 6.47
N PRO A 145 10.20 -12.11 7.80
CA PRO A 145 10.89 -13.21 8.49
C PRO A 145 10.40 -14.59 8.05
N VAL A 146 11.33 -15.44 7.64
CA VAL A 146 11.10 -16.89 7.51
C VAL A 146 11.53 -17.47 8.85
N VAL A 147 10.58 -17.86 9.69
CA VAL A 147 10.93 -18.67 10.86
C VAL A 147 11.45 -19.99 10.30
N GLY A 148 12.77 -20.17 10.36
CA GLY A 148 13.43 -21.42 10.03
C GLY A 148 12.80 -22.52 10.88
N ARG A 149 12.34 -23.58 10.21
CA ARG A 149 12.00 -24.84 10.88
C ARG A 149 13.27 -25.49 11.40
#